data_AF-A0A4U6RJ91-F1
#
_entry.id   AF-A0A4U6RJ91-F1
#
_cell.length_a   1.000
_cell.length_b   1.000
_cell.length_c   1.000
_cell.angle_alpha   90.00
_cell.angle_beta   90.00
_cell.angle_gamma   90.00
#
_symmetry.space_group_name_H-M   'P 1'
#
loop_
_entity.id
_entity.type
_entity.pdbx_description
1 polymer ?
#
loop_
_entity_poly.entity_id
_entity_poly.type
_entity_poly.pdbx_seq_one_letter_code
_entity_poly.pdbx_strand_id
1 'polypeptide(L)' 'MNYVVQARFLVRMGTTGWMVYDRELKGPALINNSHWAEKLTKEQAESIKERLTKQFTARS' A
#
# COMPACT_ATOMS: atom_id res chain seq x y z
N MET A 1 -12.93 1.35 24.56
CA MET A 1 -11.74 0.84 23.83
C MET A 1 -11.50 1.72 22.61
N ASN A 2 -10.33 2.34 22.49
CA ASN A 2 -9.93 3.03 21.25
C ASN A 2 -9.48 1.97 20.23
N TYR A 3 -10.33 1.64 19.27
CA TYR A 3 -9.92 0.85 18.12
C TYR A 3 -9.07 1.74 17.20
N VAL A 4 -7.75 1.55 17.23
CA VAL A 4 -6.87 2.20 16.25
C VAL A 4 -7.23 1.60 14.90
N VAL A 5 -7.84 2.39 14.02
CA VAL A 5 -8.13 1.96 12.64
C VAL A 5 -6.80 1.60 11.99
N GLN A 6 -6.59 0.32 11.76
CA GLN A 6 -5.36 -0.17 11.15
C GLN A 6 -5.37 0.24 9.68
N ALA A 7 -4.40 1.08 9.28
CA ALA A 7 -4.24 1.49 7.88
C ALA A 7 -4.13 0.26 6.97
N ARG A 8 -4.95 0.21 5.90
CA ARG A 8 -4.96 -0.90 4.94
C ARG A 8 -3.63 -1.07 4.23
N PHE A 9 -3.03 0.04 3.80
CA PHE A 9 -1.78 0.06 3.04
C PHE A 9 -0.58 0.40 3.93
N LEU A 10 0.50 -0.36 3.78
CA LEU A 10 1.76 -0.18 4.50
C LEU A 10 2.95 -0.18 3.54
N VAL A 11 4.03 0.53 3.88
CA VAL A 11 5.31 0.38 3.17
C VAL A 11 6.13 -0.69 3.88
N ARG A 12 6.63 -1.68 3.13
CA ARG A 12 7.48 -2.77 3.65
C ARG A 12 8.64 -3.07 2.71
N MET A 13 9.76 -3.52 3.27
CA MET A 13 10.91 -4.01 2.52
C MET A 13 10.66 -5.47 2.12
N GLY A 14 10.68 -5.76 0.81
CA GLY A 14 10.65 -7.12 0.26
C GLY A 14 12.05 -7.64 -0.07
N THR A 15 12.13 -8.82 -0.70
CA THR A 15 13.40 -9.45 -1.10
C THR A 15 14.13 -8.70 -2.22
N THR A 16 13.40 -8.05 -3.12
CA THR A 16 13.95 -7.41 -4.33
C THR A 16 13.71 -5.90 -4.39
N GLY A 17 13.22 -5.29 -3.31
CA GLY A 17 12.85 -3.87 -3.28
C GLY A 17 11.69 -3.57 -2.34
N TRP A 18 11.36 -2.29 -2.19
CA TRP A 18 10.26 -1.86 -1.34
C TRP A 18 8.92 -2.14 -2.01
N MET A 19 7.87 -2.29 -1.22
CA MET A 19 6.52 -2.51 -1.70
C MET A 19 5.49 -1.75 -0.87
N VAL A 20 4.32 -1.52 -1.46
CA VAL A 20 3.12 -1.18 -0.70
C VAL A 20 2.37 -2.48 -0.44
N TYR A 21 2.32 -2.90 0.82
CA TYR A 21 1.58 -4.06 1.28
C TYR A 21 0.11 -3.68 1.53
N ASP A 22 -0.82 -4.40 0.92
CA ASP A 22 -2.25 -4.32 1.19
C ASP A 22 -2.62 -5.41 2.20
N ARG A 23 -3.06 -5.01 3.39
CA ARG A 23 -3.47 -5.93 4.46
C ARG A 23 -4.68 -6.79 4.10
N GLU A 24 -5.56 -6.30 3.23
CA GLU A 24 -6.74 -7.07 2.80
C GLU A 24 -6.36 -8.14 1.76
N LEU A 25 -5.51 -7.79 0.79
CA LEU A 25 -4.98 -8.74 -0.20
C LEU A 25 -3.87 -9.66 0.35
N LYS A 26 -3.30 -9.30 1.51
CA LYS A 26 -2.17 -9.99 2.16
C LYS A 26 -0.95 -10.11 1.24
N GLY A 27 -0.68 -9.08 0.45
CA GLY A 27 0.40 -9.05 -0.53
C GLY A 27 0.67 -7.63 -1.05
N PRO A 28 1.47 -7.48 -2.13
CA PRO A 28 1.63 -6.21 -2.79
C PRO A 28 0.27 -5.64 -3.20
N ALA A 29 0.07 -4.34 -3.04
CA ALA A 29 -1.13 -3.66 -3.47
C ALA A 29 -1.20 -3.65 -5.01
N LEU A 30 -2.40 -3.79 -5.56
CA LEU A 30 -2.64 -3.71 -6.99
C LEU A 30 -2.96 -2.26 -7.38
N ILE A 31 -2.13 -1.66 -8.24
CA ILE A 31 -2.30 -0.32 -8.78
C ILE A 31 -3.14 -0.41 -10.04
N ASN A 32 -4.26 0.32 -10.09
CA ASN A 32 -5.15 0.43 -11.26
C ASN A 32 -5.53 -0.93 -11.90
N ASN A 33 -5.64 -1.98 -11.08
CA ASN A 33 -5.96 -3.34 -11.52
C ASN A 33 -4.95 -3.96 -12.51
N SER A 34 -3.74 -3.41 -12.65
CA SER A 34 -2.79 -3.83 -13.69
C SER A 34 -1.36 -4.06 -13.21
N HIS A 35 -0.89 -3.38 -12.16
CA HIS A 35 0.50 -3.46 -11.72
C HIS A 35 0.63 -3.66 -10.21
N TRP A 36 1.51 -4.58 -9.79
CA TRP A 36 1.83 -4.79 -8.38
C TRP A 36 2.77 -3.69 -7.86
N ALA A 37 2.48 -3.16 -6.68
CA ALA A 37 3.28 -2.15 -6.01
C ALA A 37 4.51 -2.76 -5.31
N GLU A 38 5.39 -3.41 -6.06
CA GLU A 38 6.62 -4.06 -5.60
C GLU A 38 7.85 -3.62 -6.39
N LYS A 39 9.05 -4.01 -5.95
CA LYS A 39 10.34 -3.66 -6.60
C LYS A 39 10.56 -2.14 -6.70
N LEU A 40 10.08 -1.41 -5.71
CA LEU A 40 10.12 0.04 -5.65
C LEU A 40 11.33 0.53 -4.85
N THR A 41 11.67 1.81 -5.03
CA THR A 41 12.38 2.54 -3.98
C THR A 41 11.43 2.86 -2.82
N LYS A 42 11.98 3.24 -1.66
CA LYS A 42 11.17 3.58 -0.49
C LYS A 42 10.26 4.78 -0.79
N GLU A 43 10.78 5.79 -1.48
CA GLU A 43 10.09 7.03 -1.82
C GLU A 43 8.93 6.76 -2.78
N GLN A 44 9.13 5.88 -3.76
CA GLN A 44 8.07 5.43 -4.66
C GLN A 44 6.97 4.70 -3.89
N ALA A 45 7.35 3.80 -2.97
CA ALA A 45 6.38 3.07 -2.14
C ALA A 45 5.58 4.01 -1.23
N GLU A 46 6.21 5.02 -0.63
CA GLU A 46 5.53 6.03 0.19
C GLU A 46 4.53 6.86 -0.63
N SER A 47 4.94 7.33 -1.81
CA SER A 47 4.07 8.08 -2.73
C SER A 47 2.85 7.24 -3.17
N ILE A 48 3.06 5.97 -3.51
CA ILE A 48 1.97 5.07 -3.91
C ILE A 48 1.03 4.77 -2.73
N LYS A 49 1.57 4.56 -1.51
CA LYS A 49 0.76 4.36 -0.30
C LYS A 49 -0.18 5.54 -0.07
N GLU A 50 0.31 6.77 -0.19
CA GLU A 50 -0.52 7.96 -0.03
C GLU A 50 -1.63 8.04 -1.08
N ARG A 51 -1.30 7.76 -2.35
CA ARG A 51 -2.28 7.77 -3.44
C ARG A 51 -3.38 6.72 -3.23
N LEU A 52 -3.01 5.50 -2.88
CA LEU A 52 -3.97 4.43 -2.59
C LEU A 52 -4.83 4.76 -1.37
N THR A 53 -4.23 5.28 -0.31
CA THR A 53 -4.97 5.70 0.90
C THR A 53 -6.01 6.76 0.55
N LYS A 54 -5.63 7.81 -0.19
CA LYS A 54 -6.56 8.87 -0.64
C LYS A 54 -7.69 8.31 -1.51
N GLN A 55 -7.36 7.42 -2.45
CA GLN A 55 -8.35 6.81 -3.33
C GLN A 55 -9.37 5.95 -2.58
N PHE A 56 -8.93 5.25 -1.53
CA PHE A 56 -9.81 4.44 -0.70
C PHE A 56 -10.66 5.28 0.25
N THR A 57 -10.10 6.30 0.90
CA THR A 57 -10.86 7.22 1.76
C THR A 57 -11.90 8.01 0.98
N ALA A 58 -11.63 8.37 -0.28
CA ALA A 58 -12.60 9.10 -1.12
C ALA A 58 -13.75 8.22 -1.66
N ARG A 59 -13.67 6.89 -1.53
CA ARG A 59 -14.69 5.94 -2.00
C ARG A 59 -15.55 5.36 -0.87
N SER A 60 -15.15 5.58 0.37
CA SER A 60 -15.80 5.08 1.59
C SER A 60 -16.71 6.12 2.23
#